data_AF-A0A0D3GKL0-F1
#
_entry.id   AF-A0A0D3GKL0-F1
#
_cell.length_a   1.000
_cell.length_b   1.000
_cell.length_c   1.000
_cell.angle_alpha   90.00
_cell.angle_beta   90.00
_cell.angle_gamma   90.00
#
_symmetry.space_group_name_H-M   'P 1'
#
loop_
_entity.id
_entity.type
_entity.pdbx_description
1 polymer ?
#
loop_
_entity_poly.entity_id
_entity_poly.type
_entity_poly.pdbx_seq_one_letter_code
_entity_poly.pdbx_strand_id
1 'polypeptide(L)'
;MNSAQGMLMASLSALLPQLIESSSTLSMPSAQEFVLFLGLYMIAFGPCLMSFGADQFDAGDTSERASKASLFNWYVFTMNCAAVISATGLVWVQGHYGWALGLGIPAMVLAVGLSCLVAASRTYRFQTTRGSPLTRVCQVAVAAVRKFNVAAPGDMALLYELG
;
A
#
# COMPACT_ATOMS: atom_id res chain seq x y z
N MET A 1 10.69 30.88 -14.18
CA MET A 1 11.37 30.09 -13.13
C MET A 1 10.64 28.77 -13.02
N ASN A 2 11.27 27.70 -13.49
CA ASN A 2 10.60 26.43 -13.75
C ASN A 2 10.40 25.69 -12.42
N SER A 3 9.18 25.22 -12.15
CA SER A 3 8.72 24.60 -10.90
C SER A 3 9.63 23.46 -10.39
N ALA A 4 10.41 22.85 -11.28
CA ALA A 4 11.44 21.85 -10.95
C ALA A 4 12.57 22.39 -10.07
N GLN A 5 13.04 23.63 -10.28
CA GLN A 5 14.07 24.24 -9.44
C GLN A 5 13.54 24.55 -8.03
N GLY A 6 12.26 24.93 -7.92
CA GLY A 6 11.61 25.15 -6.63
C GLY A 6 11.48 23.86 -5.82
N MET A 7 11.10 22.76 -6.45
CA MET A 7 11.03 21.44 -5.79
C MET A 7 12.41 20.92 -5.39
N LEU A 8 13.43 21.10 -6.23
CA LEU A 8 14.80 20.70 -5.88
C LEU A 8 15.35 21.50 -4.70
N MET A 9 15.12 22.82 -4.65
CA MET A 9 15.54 23.63 -3.50
C MET A 9 14.76 23.31 -2.23
N ALA A 10 13.45 23.03 -2.34
CA ALA A 10 12.65 22.61 -1.19
C ALA A 10 13.13 21.25 -0.64
N SER A 11 13.41 20.28 -1.52
CA SER A 11 13.96 18.99 -1.12
C SER A 11 15.36 19.12 -0.51
N LEU A 12 16.23 19.97 -1.06
CA LEU A 12 17.57 20.20 -0.53
C LEU A 12 17.54 20.90 0.83
N SER A 13 16.63 21.87 1.01
CA SER A 13 16.39 22.55 2.28
C SER A 13 15.83 21.60 3.35
N ALA A 14 14.97 20.65 2.96
CA ALA A 14 14.44 19.63 3.87
C ALA A 14 15.47 18.56 4.27
N LEU A 15 16.48 18.29 3.42
CA LEU A 15 17.56 17.36 3.72
C LEU A 15 18.69 17.98 4.56
N LEU A 16 18.84 19.31 4.55
CA LEU A 16 19.95 19.99 5.23
C LEU A 16 19.92 19.80 6.76
N PRO A 17 18.77 19.89 7.46
CA PRO A 17 18.68 19.58 8.88
C PRO A 17 18.93 18.10 9.18
N GLN A 18 18.43 17.20 8.33
CA GLN A 18 18.56 15.73 8.48
C GLN A 18 20.03 15.27 8.46
N LEU A 19 20.87 15.92 7.64
CA LEU A 19 22.31 15.68 7.56
C LEU A 19 23.05 16.19 8.80
N ILE A 20 22.58 17.28 9.40
CA ILE A 20 23.17 17.86 10.61
C ILE A 20 22.76 17.03 11.84
N GLU A 21 21.49 16.59 11.90
CA GLU A 21 20.91 15.88 13.05
C GLU A 21 21.37 14.41 13.16
N SER A 22 21.62 13.72 12.04
CA SER A 22 22.17 12.35 12.02
C SER A 22 23.54 12.23 12.70
N SER A 23 24.28 13.34 12.86
CA SER A 23 25.58 13.34 13.51
C SER A 23 25.50 13.47 15.04
N SER A 24 24.33 13.84 15.58
CA SER A 24 24.17 14.13 17.00
C SER A 24 22.77 13.76 17.50
N THR A 25 22.74 12.69 18.29
CA THR A 25 21.74 12.33 19.32
C THR A 25 20.57 11.43 18.93
N LEU A 26 20.32 10.50 19.86
CA LEU A 26 19.13 9.67 20.02
C LEU A 26 17.94 10.59 20.33
N SER A 27 17.46 11.33 19.33
CA SER A 27 16.36 12.29 19.46
C SER A 27 15.03 11.61 19.11
N MET A 28 13.97 11.97 19.84
CA MET A 28 12.61 11.54 19.50
C MET A 28 12.29 12.00 18.08
N PRO A 29 11.67 11.16 17.23
CA PRO A 29 11.38 11.54 15.85
C PRO A 29 10.55 12.82 15.87
N SER A 30 11.04 13.84 15.15
CA SER A 30 10.29 15.09 15.01
C SER A 30 8.89 14.79 14.47
N ALA A 31 7.89 15.63 14.76
CA ALA A 31 6.52 15.42 14.25
C ALA A 31 6.49 15.27 12.71
N GLN A 32 7.44 15.89 12.02
CA GLN A 32 7.64 15.78 10.59
C GLN A 32 8.14 14.40 10.16
N GLU A 33 9.06 13.80 10.91
CA GLU A 33 9.61 12.48 10.65
C GLU A 33 8.59 11.38 10.91
N PHE A 34 7.83 11.47 12.00
CA PHE A 34 6.71 10.58 12.28
C PHE A 34 5.66 10.61 11.16
N VAL A 35 5.32 11.80 10.67
CA VAL A 35 4.37 11.97 9.54
C VAL A 35 4.92 11.38 8.25
N LEU A 36 6.22 11.54 7.98
CA LEU A 36 6.87 10.94 6.83
C LEU A 36 6.78 9.41 6.87
N PHE A 37 7.15 8.80 8.00
CA PHE A 37 7.07 7.35 8.17
C PHE A 37 5.63 6.86 8.12
N LEU A 38 4.69 7.57 8.75
CA LEU A 38 3.26 7.23 8.69
C LEU A 38 2.74 7.28 7.24
N GLY A 39 3.08 8.31 6.49
CA GLY A 39 2.74 8.41 5.06
C GLY A 39 3.33 7.26 4.24
N LEU A 40 4.58 6.89 4.51
CA LEU A 40 5.26 5.78 3.85
C LEU A 40 4.59 4.43 4.15
N TYR A 41 4.21 4.20 5.41
CA TYR A 41 3.45 3.01 5.80
C TYR A 41 2.05 2.97 5.16
N MET A 42 1.38 4.11 5.00
CA MET A 42 0.08 4.18 4.33
C MET A 42 0.16 3.81 2.85
N ILE A 43 1.20 4.27 2.15
CA ILE A 43 1.48 3.87 0.78
C ILE A 43 1.71 2.35 0.70
N ALA A 44 2.45 1.80 1.66
CA ALA A 44 2.70 0.37 1.73
C ALA A 44 1.45 -0.46 2.07
N PHE A 45 0.53 0.08 2.88
CA PHE A 45 -0.65 -0.64 3.36
C PHE A 45 -1.85 -0.55 2.40
N GLY A 46 -1.92 0.48 1.55
CA GLY A 46 -2.99 0.67 0.56
C GLY A 46 -3.25 -0.56 -0.33
N PRO A 47 -2.22 -1.20 -0.91
CA PRO A 47 -2.38 -2.43 -1.68
C PRO A 47 -2.96 -3.59 -0.86
N CYS A 48 -2.59 -3.70 0.42
CA CYS A 48 -3.10 -4.74 1.32
C CYS A 48 -4.60 -4.58 1.59
N LEU A 49 -5.07 -3.35 1.79
CA LEU A 49 -6.49 -3.03 1.96
C LEU A 49 -7.31 -3.38 0.71
N MET A 50 -6.77 -3.11 -0.47
CA MET A 50 -7.42 -3.43 -1.74
C MET A 50 -7.54 -4.95 -1.93
N SER A 51 -6.45 -5.70 -1.68
CA SER A 51 -6.46 -7.16 -1.76
C SER A 51 -7.46 -7.75 -0.77
N PHE A 52 -7.46 -7.23 0.46
CA PHE A 52 -8.40 -7.64 1.51
C PHE A 52 -9.86 -7.38 1.11
N GLY A 53 -10.18 -6.19 0.60
CA GLY A 53 -11.53 -5.87 0.12
C GLY A 53 -11.97 -6.72 -1.08
N ALA A 54 -11.03 -7.10 -1.95
CA ALA A 54 -11.30 -7.96 -3.10
C ALA A 54 -11.58 -9.42 -2.70
N ASP A 55 -11.00 -9.88 -1.59
CA ASP A 55 -11.13 -11.24 -1.06
C ASP A 55 -12.49 -11.50 -0.37
N GLN A 56 -13.22 -10.42 -0.04
CA GLN A 56 -14.54 -10.47 0.57
C GLN A 56 -15.66 -10.94 -0.38
N PHE A 57 -15.42 -10.90 -1.70
CA PHE A 57 -16.41 -11.29 -2.73
C PHE A 57 -16.00 -12.60 -3.38
N ASP A 58 -16.96 -13.52 -3.53
CA ASP A 58 -16.78 -14.78 -4.23
C ASP A 58 -16.71 -14.54 -5.74
N ALA A 59 -15.71 -15.13 -6.38
CA ALA A 59 -15.60 -15.12 -7.82
C ALA A 59 -16.58 -16.10 -8.47
N GLY A 60 -17.27 -16.99 -7.74
CA GLY A 60 -18.26 -17.92 -8.32
C GLY A 60 -19.63 -17.29 -8.61
N ASP A 61 -19.99 -16.22 -7.90
CA ASP A 61 -21.32 -15.60 -7.98
C ASP A 61 -21.31 -14.37 -8.88
N THR A 62 -22.21 -14.32 -9.87
CA THR A 62 -22.31 -13.20 -10.81
C THR A 62 -22.79 -11.91 -10.15
N SER A 63 -23.58 -12.00 -9.08
CA SER A 63 -24.05 -10.84 -8.32
C SER A 63 -22.93 -10.23 -7.47
N GLU A 64 -22.16 -11.06 -6.76
CA GLU A 64 -21.01 -10.61 -5.96
C GLU A 64 -19.89 -10.04 -6.83
N ARG A 65 -19.70 -10.54 -8.06
CA ARG A 65 -18.77 -9.96 -9.05
C ARG A 65 -19.14 -8.53 -9.44
N ALA A 66 -20.43 -8.25 -9.64
CA ALA A 66 -20.89 -6.89 -9.95
C ALA A 66 -20.69 -5.95 -8.76
N SER A 67 -20.97 -6.42 -7.54
CA SER A 67 -20.69 -5.67 -6.31
C SER A 67 -19.20 -5.41 -6.11
N LYS A 68 -18.33 -6.38 -6.41
CA LYS A 68 -16.87 -6.21 -6.40
C LYS A 68 -16.43 -5.12 -7.36
N ALA A 69 -16.91 -5.14 -8.61
CA ALA A 69 -16.59 -4.11 -9.60
C ALA A 69 -17.05 -2.72 -9.16
N SER A 70 -18.25 -2.62 -8.58
CA SER A 70 -18.78 -1.37 -8.00
C SER A 70 -17.90 -0.86 -6.86
N LEU A 71 -17.42 -1.74 -5.98
CA LEU A 71 -16.50 -1.39 -4.90
C LEU A 71 -15.20 -0.78 -5.45
N PHE A 72 -14.59 -1.41 -6.46
CA PHE A 72 -13.39 -0.87 -7.10
C PHE A 72 -13.63 0.49 -7.76
N ASN A 73 -14.77 0.65 -8.44
CA ASN A 73 -15.13 1.92 -9.06
C ASN A 73 -15.29 3.04 -8.01
N TRP A 74 -15.97 2.74 -6.89
CA TRP A 74 -16.13 3.69 -5.79
C TRP A 74 -14.81 4.02 -5.11
N TYR A 75 -13.93 3.03 -4.95
CA TYR A 75 -12.58 3.24 -4.42
C TYR A 75 -11.77 4.22 -5.29
N VAL A 76 -11.75 4.00 -6.61
CA VAL A 76 -11.04 4.90 -7.53
C VAL A 76 -11.67 6.30 -7.52
N PHE A 77 -13.00 6.40 -7.53
CA PHE A 77 -13.70 7.68 -7.46
C PHE A 77 -13.34 8.47 -6.19
N THR A 78 -13.45 7.84 -5.03
CA THR A 78 -13.14 8.46 -3.74
C THR A 78 -11.67 8.84 -3.62
N MET A 79 -10.74 8.05 -4.17
CA MET A 79 -9.31 8.37 -4.21
C MET A 79 -9.03 9.63 -5.05
N ASN A 80 -9.69 9.78 -6.20
CA ASN A 80 -9.57 10.98 -7.03
C ASN A 80 -10.14 12.21 -6.31
N CYS A 81 -11.31 12.09 -5.67
CA CYS A 81 -11.87 13.17 -4.86
C CYS A 81 -10.93 13.57 -3.70
N ALA A 82 -10.38 12.59 -2.99
CA ALA A 82 -9.42 12.82 -1.91
C ALA A 82 -8.17 13.53 -2.40
N ALA A 83 -7.64 13.17 -3.59
CA ALA A 83 -6.50 13.85 -4.19
C ALA A 83 -6.80 15.32 -4.49
N VAL A 84 -7.97 15.63 -5.06
CA VAL A 84 -8.40 17.01 -5.34
C VAL A 84 -8.55 17.82 -4.04
N ILE A 85 -9.22 17.24 -3.03
CA ILE A 85 -9.41 17.87 -1.71
C ILE A 85 -8.06 18.09 -1.01
N SER A 86 -7.16 17.12 -1.08
CA SER A 86 -5.83 17.23 -0.49
C SER A 86 -4.99 18.31 -1.17
N ALA A 87 -5.03 18.41 -2.51
CA ALA A 87 -4.28 19.40 -3.25
C ALA A 87 -4.79 20.84 -3.04
N THR A 88 -6.07 21.01 -2.69
CA THR A 88 -6.72 22.32 -2.56
C THR A 88 -6.99 22.69 -1.10
N GLY A 89 -7.88 21.94 -0.45
CA GLY A 89 -8.33 22.19 0.92
C GLY A 89 -7.24 21.98 1.95
N LEU A 90 -6.49 20.86 1.88
CA LEU A 90 -5.46 20.57 2.88
C LEU A 90 -4.31 21.58 2.82
N VAL A 91 -3.87 21.95 1.61
CA VAL A 91 -2.85 22.99 1.39
C VAL A 91 -3.33 24.36 1.91
N TRP A 92 -4.59 24.70 1.66
CA TRP A 92 -5.17 25.94 2.20
C TRP A 92 -5.20 25.95 3.74
N VAL A 93 -5.60 24.83 4.37
CA VAL A 93 -5.58 24.69 5.83
C VAL A 93 -4.16 24.80 6.39
N GLN A 94 -3.18 24.15 5.76
CA GLN A 94 -1.78 24.24 6.16
C GLN A 94 -1.25 25.67 6.08
N GLY A 95 -1.64 26.41 5.04
CA GLY A 95 -1.23 27.80 4.82
C GLY A 95 -1.91 28.82 5.74
N HIS A 96 -3.15 28.58 6.15
CA HIS A 96 -3.94 29.55 6.93
C HIS A 96 -3.99 29.25 8.44
N TYR A 97 -4.07 27.97 8.81
CA TYR A 97 -4.22 27.51 10.20
C TYR A 97 -2.99 26.75 10.73
N GLY A 98 -1.96 26.62 9.88
CA GLY A 98 -0.69 26.01 10.24
C GLY A 98 -0.64 24.49 10.05
N TRP A 99 0.58 23.97 10.11
CA TRP A 99 0.91 22.58 9.80
C TRP A 99 0.31 21.57 10.79
N ALA A 100 0.15 21.95 12.06
CA ALA A 100 -0.41 21.05 13.08
C ALA A 100 -1.84 20.59 12.74
N LEU A 101 -2.71 21.52 12.31
CA LEU A 101 -4.08 21.19 11.90
C LEU A 101 -4.12 20.47 10.54
N GLY A 102 -3.26 20.87 9.60
CA GLY A 102 -3.12 20.20 8.32
C GLY A 102 -2.66 18.74 8.42
N LEU A 103 -1.98 18.37 9.51
CA LEU A 103 -1.56 16.99 9.78
C LEU A 103 -2.54 16.25 10.69
N GLY A 104 -3.20 16.96 11.61
CA GLY A 104 -4.21 16.38 12.50
C GLY A 104 -5.45 15.87 11.76
N ILE A 105 -5.90 16.57 10.71
CA ILE A 105 -7.09 16.16 9.95
C ILE A 105 -6.90 14.78 9.29
N PRO A 106 -5.85 14.52 8.49
CA PRO A 106 -5.58 13.18 7.96
C PRO A 106 -5.45 12.12 9.05
N ALA A 107 -4.77 12.43 10.16
CA ALA A 107 -4.60 11.49 11.27
C ALA A 107 -5.96 11.07 11.89
N MET A 108 -6.89 12.01 12.06
CA MET A 108 -8.24 11.72 12.55
C MET A 108 -9.05 10.87 11.58
N VAL A 109 -8.99 11.19 10.28
CA VAL A 109 -9.67 10.40 9.23
C VAL A 109 -9.16 8.95 9.24
N LEU A 110 -7.86 8.77 9.40
CA LEU A 110 -7.24 7.44 9.51
C LEU A 110 -7.67 6.70 10.77
N ALA A 111 -7.69 7.37 11.93
CA ALA A 111 -8.13 6.76 13.19
C ALA A 111 -9.59 6.27 13.09
N VAL A 112 -10.46 7.06 12.48
CA VAL A 112 -11.86 6.67 12.22
C VAL A 112 -11.93 5.49 11.24
N GLY A 113 -11.18 5.53 10.14
CA GLY A 113 -11.13 4.44 9.17
C GLY A 113 -10.66 3.11 9.79
N LEU A 114 -9.60 3.15 10.61
CA LEU A 114 -9.09 1.98 11.32
C LEU A 114 -10.11 1.45 12.34
N SER A 115 -10.79 2.34 13.05
CA SER A 115 -11.85 1.98 14.00
C SER A 115 -13.02 1.28 13.29
N CYS A 116 -13.43 1.79 12.13
CA CYS A 116 -14.45 1.15 11.30
C CYS A 116 -14.00 -0.24 10.80
N LEU A 117 -12.74 -0.39 10.40
CA LEU A 117 -12.17 -1.67 9.99
C LEU A 117 -12.20 -2.68 11.14
N VAL A 118 -11.79 -2.26 12.34
CA VAL A 118 -11.82 -3.11 13.54
C VAL A 118 -13.26 -3.43 13.94
N ALA A 119 -14.20 -2.50 13.85
CA ALA A 119 -15.61 -2.75 14.14
C ALA A 119 -16.24 -3.74 13.15
N ALA A 120 -15.87 -3.65 11.86
CA ALA A 120 -16.32 -4.57 10.82
C ALA A 120 -15.62 -5.94 10.86
N SER A 121 -14.65 -6.14 11.76
CA SER A 121 -13.87 -7.39 11.88
C SER A 121 -14.71 -8.65 12.00
N ARG A 122 -15.88 -8.58 12.65
CA ARG A 122 -16.79 -9.72 12.85
C ARG A 122 -17.59 -10.10 11.60
N THR A 123 -17.61 -9.25 10.58
CA THR A 123 -18.32 -9.46 9.31
C THR A 123 -17.37 -9.93 8.20
N TYR A 124 -16.07 -10.06 8.50
CA TYR A 124 -15.07 -10.47 7.52
C TYR A 124 -15.15 -11.95 7.17
N ARG A 125 -15.05 -12.24 5.88
CA ARG A 125 -15.09 -13.59 5.33
C ARG A 125 -13.63 -14.00 5.14
N PHE A 126 -13.06 -14.61 6.18
CA PHE A 126 -11.69 -15.08 6.12
C PHE A 126 -11.59 -16.23 5.10
N GLN A 127 -10.98 -15.94 3.95
CA GLN A 127 -10.62 -16.96 2.97
C GLN A 127 -9.64 -17.94 3.64
N THR A 128 -9.96 -19.24 3.62
CA THR A 128 -9.03 -20.28 4.07
C THR A 128 -7.75 -20.16 3.25
N THR A 129 -6.58 -20.01 3.89
CA THR A 129 -5.29 -19.87 3.22
C THR A 129 -5.05 -21.04 2.25
N ARG A 130 -5.31 -20.83 0.95
CA ARG A 130 -4.69 -21.64 -0.10
C ARG A 130 -3.19 -21.35 0.00
N GLY A 131 -2.39 -22.39 0.20
CA GLY A 131 -0.98 -22.30 0.58
C GLY A 131 -0.15 -21.24 -0.17
N SER A 132 0.90 -20.75 0.47
CA SER A 132 1.65 -19.58 0.00
C SER A 132 2.20 -19.78 -1.43
N PRO A 133 1.95 -18.85 -2.37
CA PRO A 133 2.52 -18.88 -3.71
C PRO A 133 4.05 -18.88 -3.69
N LEU A 134 4.65 -18.27 -2.65
CA LEU A 134 6.10 -18.27 -2.45
C LEU A 134 6.61 -19.69 -2.23
N THR A 135 5.86 -20.54 -1.54
CA THR A 135 6.22 -21.94 -1.32
C THR A 135 6.22 -22.71 -2.63
N ARG A 136 5.27 -22.44 -3.54
CA ARG A 136 5.29 -23.03 -4.89
C ARG A 136 6.47 -22.55 -5.71
N VAL A 137 6.81 -21.26 -5.67
CA VAL A 137 7.99 -20.73 -6.37
C VAL A 137 9.28 -21.35 -5.82
N CYS A 138 9.41 -21.47 -4.50
CA CYS A 138 10.54 -22.13 -3.86
C CYS A 138 10.61 -23.62 -4.24
N GLN A 139 9.47 -24.33 -4.28
CA GLN A 139 9.43 -25.72 -4.72
C GLN A 139 9.89 -25.90 -6.16
N VAL A 140 9.46 -25.01 -7.08
CA VAL A 140 9.90 -25.01 -8.48
C VAL A 140 11.39 -24.69 -8.59
N ALA A 141 11.88 -23.68 -7.85
CA ALA A 141 13.29 -23.33 -7.84
C ALA A 141 14.16 -24.48 -7.29
N VAL A 142 13.75 -25.10 -6.18
CA VAL A 142 14.45 -26.25 -5.61
C VAL A 142 14.41 -27.46 -6.54
N ALA A 143 13.27 -27.72 -7.19
CA ALA A 143 13.14 -28.80 -8.17
C ALA A 143 14.02 -28.56 -9.41
N ALA A 144 14.10 -27.33 -9.91
CA ALA A 144 14.94 -26.94 -11.02
C ALA A 144 16.43 -27.08 -10.70
N VAL A 145 16.86 -26.63 -9.52
CA VAL A 145 18.26 -26.79 -9.07
C VAL A 145 18.61 -28.27 -8.85
N ARG A 146 17.71 -29.05 -8.26
CA ARG A 146 17.93 -30.50 -8.05
C ARG A 146 17.96 -31.30 -9.34
N LYS A 147 17.20 -30.90 -10.36
CA LYS A 147 17.13 -31.59 -11.66
C LYS A 147 18.02 -30.94 -12.74
N PHE A 148 18.86 -29.97 -12.38
CA PHE A 148 19.73 -29.25 -13.32
C PHE A 148 20.73 -30.15 -14.06
N ASN A 149 21.09 -31.29 -13.46
CA ASN A 149 22.06 -32.24 -14.00
C ASN A 149 21.41 -33.50 -14.61
N VAL A 150 20.08 -33.50 -14.77
CA VAL A 150 19.34 -34.60 -15.40
C VAL A 150 19.15 -34.28 -16.88
N ALA A 151 19.58 -35.17 -17.77
CA ALA A 151 19.35 -35.01 -19.21
C ALA A 151 17.85 -34.91 -19.50
N ALA A 152 17.45 -33.86 -20.22
CA ALA A 152 16.06 -33.64 -20.59
C ALA A 152 15.55 -34.84 -21.41
N PRO A 153 14.40 -35.44 -21.08
CA PRO A 153 13.82 -36.51 -21.90
C PRO A 153 13.56 -35.97 -23.31
N GLY A 154 13.90 -36.75 -24.34
CA GLY A 154 13.77 -36.35 -25.75
C GLY A 154 12.32 -36.21 -26.25
N ASP A 155 11.33 -36.48 -25.40
CA ASP A 155 9.92 -36.42 -25.73
C ASP A 155 9.21 -35.35 -24.89
N MET A 156 8.82 -34.24 -25.54
CA MET A 156 8.22 -33.06 -24.89
C MET A 156 6.81 -33.34 -24.34
N ALA A 157 6.20 -34.47 -24.71
CA ALA A 157 4.91 -34.92 -24.20
C ALA A 157 4.94 -35.32 -22.71
N LEU A 158 6.12 -35.68 -22.17
CA LEU A 158 6.30 -36.07 -20.75
C LEU A 158 6.53 -34.89 -19.80
N LEU A 159 6.66 -33.66 -20.31
CA LEU A 159 6.81 -32.44 -19.48
C LEU A 159 5.47 -31.84 -19.03
N TYR A 160 4.35 -32.28 -19.63
CA TYR A 160 3.00 -31.97 -19.18
C TYR A 160 2.41 -33.18 -18.46
N GLU A 161 2.58 -33.23 -17.15
CA GLU A 161 1.73 -34.07 -16.31
C GLU A 161 0.60 -33.22 -15.71
N LEU A 162 -0.60 -33.77 -15.83
CA LEU A 162 -1.85 -33.26 -15.29
C LEU A 162 -1.80 -33.16 -13.76
N GLY A 163 -2.36 -32.08 -13.20
CA GLY A 163 -2.80 -32.01 -11.80
C GLY A 163 -2.03 -31.05 -10.91
#